data_AF-A0A7X8TMG1-F1
#
_entry.id   AF-A0A7X8TMG1-F1
#
_cell.length_a   1.000
_cell.length_b   1.000
_cell.length_c   1.000
_cell.angle_alpha   90.00
_cell.angle_beta   90.00
_cell.angle_gamma   90.00
#
_symmetry.space_group_name_H-M   'P 1'
#
loop_
_entity.id
_entity.type
_entity.pdbx_description
1 polymer ?
#
loop_
_entity_poly.entity_id
_entity_poly.type
_entity_poly.pdbx_seq_one_letter_code
_entity_poly.pdbx_strand_id
1 'polypeptide(L)'
;MTPVNTGVLGSEAVDAAWSRVLRMQDKLHRWAQADPAGVFDDLFNLVYDPSFMLAAWDRVRGNKGGRTPGVDGIAPRSLLGDQAMVMLSDLRQQVKTRQYVPQPVREHKI
;
A
#
# COMPACT_ATOMS: atom_id res chain seq x y z
N MET A 1 18.18 -2.77 -26.60
CA MET A 1 18.04 -3.72 -25.48
C MET A 1 16.84 -3.24 -24.67
N THR A 2 15.67 -3.80 -24.93
CA THR A 2 14.42 -3.43 -24.23
C THR A 2 14.49 -3.96 -22.79
N PRO A 3 14.04 -3.21 -21.78
CA PRO A 3 13.96 -3.76 -20.44
C PRO A 3 12.93 -4.88 -20.47
N VAL A 4 13.32 -6.05 -19.96
CA VAL A 4 12.42 -7.16 -19.71
C VAL A 4 11.38 -6.66 -18.72
N ASN A 5 10.14 -6.45 -19.20
CA ASN A 5 8.96 -6.22 -18.38
C ASN A 5 8.69 -7.48 -17.55
N THR A 6 9.53 -7.70 -16.56
CA THR A 6 9.24 -8.60 -15.46
C THR A 6 8.07 -7.94 -14.76
N GLY A 7 6.89 -8.58 -14.72
CA GLY A 7 5.62 -8.02 -14.22
C GLY A 7 5.59 -7.69 -12.71
N VAL A 8 6.72 -7.28 -12.17
CA VAL A 8 7.00 -6.87 -10.80
C VAL A 8 7.28 -5.37 -10.84
N LEU A 9 6.73 -4.63 -9.87
CA LEU A 9 7.06 -3.22 -9.68
C LEU A 9 8.57 -3.07 -9.50
N GLY A 10 9.18 -2.04 -10.10
CA GLY A 10 10.64 -1.90 -10.08
C GLY A 10 11.18 -1.98 -8.65
N SER A 11 12.12 -2.91 -8.38
CA SER A 11 12.55 -3.22 -7.01
C SER A 11 13.12 -1.98 -6.32
N GLU A 12 13.85 -1.13 -7.04
CA GLU A 12 14.38 0.13 -6.52
C GLU A 12 13.29 1.07 -5.97
N ALA A 13 12.14 1.15 -6.64
CA ALA A 13 11.02 1.96 -6.19
C ALA A 13 10.38 1.38 -4.92
N VAL A 14 10.28 0.04 -4.85
CA VAL A 14 9.77 -0.66 -3.67
C VAL A 14 10.72 -0.49 -2.48
N ASP A 15 12.03 -0.61 -2.69
CA ASP A 15 13.05 -0.41 -1.66
C ASP A 15 13.06 1.03 -1.13
N ALA A 16 12.95 2.02 -2.03
CA ALA A 16 12.83 3.42 -1.68
C ALA A 16 11.56 3.69 -0.85
N ALA A 17 10.44 3.05 -1.23
CA ALA A 17 9.18 3.14 -0.53
C ALA A 17 9.27 2.57 0.90
N TRP A 18 9.80 1.36 1.06
CA TRP A 18 10.04 0.76 2.37
C TRP A 18 10.99 1.59 3.23
N SER A 19 12.05 2.14 2.63
CA SER A 19 12.97 3.04 3.32
C SER A 19 12.26 4.28 3.87
N ARG A 20 11.29 4.85 3.14
CA ARG A 20 10.46 5.97 3.60
C ARG A 20 9.54 5.59 4.76
N VAL A 21 8.94 4.40 4.71
CA VAL A 21 8.08 3.85 5.78
C VAL A 21 8.88 3.67 7.07
N LEU A 22 10.02 2.99 7.00
CA LEU A 22 10.89 2.71 8.17
C LEU A 22 11.36 4.00 8.84
N ARG A 23 11.79 5.00 8.05
CA ARG A 23 12.17 6.32 8.60
C ARG A 23 11.02 7.01 9.32
N MET A 24 9.79 6.89 8.82
CA MET A 24 8.62 7.49 9.48
C MET A 24 8.26 6.74 10.76
N GLN A 25 8.32 5.41 10.75
CA GLN A 25 8.07 4.57 11.92
C GLN A 25 9.06 4.90 13.05
N ASP A 26 10.36 5.03 12.74
CA ASP A 26 11.38 5.45 13.71
C ASP A 26 11.08 6.85 14.29
N LYS A 27 10.68 7.81 13.46
CA LYS A 27 10.26 9.14 13.93
C LYS A 27 9.06 9.08 14.87
N LEU A 28 7.98 8.41 14.44
CA LEU A 28 6.76 8.27 15.23
C LEU A 28 7.05 7.56 16.56
N HIS A 29 7.90 6.53 16.54
CA HIS A 29 8.31 5.83 17.75
C HIS A 29 9.05 6.75 18.73
N ARG A 30 10.02 7.54 18.25
CA ARG A 30 10.74 8.49 19.10
C ARG A 30 9.83 9.58 19.66
N TRP A 31 8.90 10.09 18.87
CA TRP A 31 7.93 11.09 19.33
C TRP A 31 7.00 10.52 20.41
N ALA A 32 6.48 9.31 20.20
CA ALA A 32 5.63 8.64 21.19
C ALA A 32 6.37 8.36 22.51
N GLN A 33 7.69 8.09 22.47
CA GLN A 33 8.50 7.95 23.68
C GLN A 33 8.74 9.29 24.39
N ALA A 34 8.98 10.37 23.62
CA ALA A 34 9.30 11.68 24.17
C ALA A 34 8.09 12.40 24.79
N ASP A 35 6.90 12.20 24.22
CA ASP A 35 5.65 12.75 24.72
C ASP A 35 4.54 11.68 24.67
N PRO A 36 4.35 10.90 25.75
CA PRO A 36 3.33 9.85 25.82
C PRO A 36 1.88 10.37 25.74
N ALA A 37 1.65 11.65 26.03
CA ALA A 37 0.33 12.28 25.92
C ALA A 37 0.12 12.93 24.54
N GLY A 38 1.17 13.00 23.73
CA GLY A 38 1.15 13.60 22.40
C GLY A 38 0.24 12.83 21.43
N VAL A 39 -0.48 13.58 20.60
CA VAL A 39 -1.34 13.04 19.54
C VAL A 39 -0.72 13.36 18.19
N PHE A 40 -0.75 12.40 17.26
CA PHE A 40 -0.35 12.63 15.87
C PHE A 40 -1.55 13.15 15.07
N ASP A 41 -1.54 14.43 14.74
CA ASP A 41 -2.60 15.11 13.98
C ASP A 41 -2.62 14.73 12.49
N ASP A 42 -1.48 14.30 11.93
CA ASP A 42 -1.32 14.14 10.48
C ASP A 42 -1.16 12.70 9.96
N LEU A 43 -1.55 11.68 10.75
CA LEU A 43 -1.41 10.27 10.32
C LEU A 43 -2.16 9.94 9.03
N PHE A 44 -3.28 10.61 8.77
CA PHE A 44 -4.07 10.37 7.57
C PHE A 44 -3.29 10.65 6.28
N ASN A 45 -2.35 11.61 6.31
CA ASN A 45 -1.51 11.92 5.16
C ASN A 45 -0.57 10.78 4.77
N LEU A 46 -0.18 9.93 5.73
CA LEU A 46 0.62 8.74 5.47
C LEU A 46 -0.17 7.67 4.71
N VAL A 47 -1.49 7.60 4.90
CA VAL A 47 -2.34 6.58 4.25
C VAL A 47 -2.35 6.74 2.72
N TYR A 48 -2.28 7.99 2.23
CA TYR A 48 -2.25 8.30 0.80
C TYR A 48 -0.90 8.81 0.28
N ASP A 49 0.16 8.69 1.10
CA ASP A 49 1.52 8.91 0.64
C ASP A 49 1.89 7.82 -0.39
N PRO A 50 2.42 8.18 -1.57
CA PRO A 50 2.75 7.20 -2.62
C PRO A 50 3.71 6.10 -2.17
N SER A 51 4.66 6.40 -1.28
CA SER A 51 5.60 5.40 -0.77
C SER A 51 4.91 4.42 0.17
N PHE A 52 4.03 4.91 1.05
CA PHE A 52 3.25 4.05 1.93
C PHE A 52 2.30 3.15 1.17
N MET A 53 1.63 3.66 0.14
CA MET A 53 0.74 2.87 -0.71
C MET A 53 1.49 1.80 -1.50
N LEU A 54 2.68 2.13 -2.03
CA LEU A 54 3.52 1.16 -2.75
C LEU A 54 4.03 0.04 -1.81
N ALA A 55 4.53 0.39 -0.62
CA ALA A 55 4.97 -0.59 0.38
C ALA A 55 3.80 -1.46 0.89
N ALA A 56 2.62 -0.87 1.10
CA ALA A 56 1.41 -1.61 1.48
C ALA A 56 1.01 -2.61 0.38
N TRP A 57 1.05 -2.19 -0.88
CA TRP A 57 0.75 -3.07 -2.00
C TRP A 57 1.74 -4.23 -2.14
N ASP A 58 3.04 -3.95 -2.02
CA ASP A 58 4.09 -4.98 -2.01
C ASP A 58 3.81 -6.05 -0.93
N ARG A 59 3.47 -5.59 0.29
CA ARG A 59 3.05 -6.47 1.39
C ARG A 59 1.79 -7.28 1.06
N VAL A 60 0.73 -6.64 0.54
CA VAL A 60 -0.54 -7.31 0.18
C VAL A 60 -0.32 -8.39 -0.87
N ARG A 61 0.45 -8.08 -1.92
CA ARG A 61 0.81 -9.02 -2.99
C ARG A 61 1.64 -10.19 -2.44
N GLY A 62 2.50 -9.94 -1.45
CA GLY A 62 3.34 -10.94 -0.80
C GLY A 62 2.58 -11.95 0.08
N ASN A 63 1.42 -11.57 0.65
CA ASN A 63 0.64 -12.40 1.56
C ASN A 63 0.14 -13.71 0.93
N LYS A 64 -0.23 -14.71 1.77
CA LYS A 64 -0.86 -15.97 1.35
C LYS A 64 -2.10 -15.73 0.48
N GLY A 65 -2.91 -14.74 0.87
CA GLY A 65 -4.11 -14.31 0.14
C GLY A 65 -3.83 -13.62 -1.21
N GLY A 66 -2.57 -13.32 -1.57
CA GLY A 66 -2.24 -12.68 -2.85
C GLY A 66 -2.61 -13.49 -4.09
N ARG A 67 -2.96 -14.77 -3.92
CA ARG A 67 -3.48 -15.67 -4.97
C ARG A 67 -5.01 -15.83 -4.94
N THR A 68 -5.69 -15.24 -3.97
CA THR A 68 -7.13 -15.43 -3.75
C THR A 68 -7.86 -14.16 -4.18
N PRO A 69 -8.82 -14.24 -5.12
CA PRO A 69 -9.59 -13.09 -5.54
C PRO A 69 -10.61 -12.67 -4.49
N GLY A 70 -10.83 -11.35 -4.40
CA GLY A 70 -11.92 -10.75 -3.63
C GLY A 70 -13.28 -10.92 -4.31
N VAL A 71 -14.24 -10.08 -3.93
CA VAL A 71 -15.58 -10.04 -4.55
C VAL A 71 -15.54 -9.48 -5.98
N ASP A 72 -14.47 -8.77 -6.33
CA ASP A 72 -14.17 -8.23 -7.65
C ASP A 72 -13.59 -9.27 -8.63
N GLY A 73 -13.27 -10.48 -8.15
CA GLY A 73 -12.64 -11.51 -8.97
C GLY A 73 -11.16 -11.29 -9.24
N ILE A 74 -10.52 -10.26 -8.65
CA ILE A 74 -9.13 -9.89 -8.91
C ILE A 74 -8.24 -10.39 -7.77
N ALA A 75 -7.23 -11.19 -8.10
CA ALA A 75 -6.21 -11.59 -7.14
C ALA A 75 -5.06 -10.55 -7.13
N PRO A 76 -4.49 -10.17 -5.99
CA PRO A 76 -3.42 -9.17 -5.97
C PRO A 76 -2.21 -9.49 -6.88
N ARG A 77 -1.86 -10.78 -7.01
CA ARG A 77 -0.77 -11.22 -7.89
C ARG A 77 -1.11 -11.25 -9.38
N SER A 78 -2.38 -11.15 -9.76
CA SER A 78 -2.76 -11.08 -11.18
C SER A 78 -2.54 -9.69 -11.78
N LEU A 79 -2.48 -8.64 -10.96
CA LEU A 79 -2.19 -7.29 -11.42
C LEU A 79 -0.70 -7.15 -11.76
N LEU A 80 -0.39 -6.72 -12.99
CA LEU A 80 0.98 -6.42 -13.41
C LEU A 80 1.40 -5.01 -12.97
N GLY A 81 2.68 -4.65 -13.13
CA GLY A 81 3.24 -3.36 -12.69
C GLY A 81 2.39 -2.15 -13.07
N ASP A 82 2.12 -1.96 -14.37
CA ASP A 82 1.36 -0.81 -14.85
C ASP A 82 -0.10 -0.81 -14.34
N GLN A 83 -0.75 -1.97 -14.32
CA GLN A 83 -2.13 -2.10 -13.81
C GLN A 83 -2.21 -1.78 -12.32
N ALA A 84 -1.23 -2.24 -11.54
CA ALA A 84 -1.14 -1.93 -10.13
C ALA A 84 -0.88 -0.43 -9.90
N MET A 85 -0.04 0.21 -10.72
CA MET A 85 0.22 1.65 -10.60
C MET A 85 -1.02 2.50 -10.92
N VAL A 86 -1.79 2.14 -11.95
CA VAL A 86 -3.07 2.79 -12.25
C VAL A 86 -4.04 2.64 -11.07
N MET A 87 -4.23 1.40 -10.60
CA MET A 87 -5.09 1.11 -9.45
C MET A 87 -4.67 1.90 -8.19
N LEU A 88 -3.37 1.96 -7.89
CA LEU A 88 -2.85 2.72 -6.75
C LEU A 88 -3.04 4.22 -6.90
N SER A 89 -2.91 4.76 -8.12
CA SER A 89 -3.15 6.17 -8.40
C SER A 89 -4.63 6.54 -8.15
N ASP A 90 -5.55 5.72 -8.64
CA ASP A 90 -6.99 5.93 -8.46
C ASP A 90 -7.40 5.79 -7.00
N LEU A 91 -6.91 4.73 -6.32
CA LEU A 91 -7.13 4.51 -4.89
C LEU A 91 -6.60 5.69 -4.07
N ARG A 92 -5.41 6.19 -4.40
CA ARG A 92 -4.82 7.36 -3.74
C ARG A 92 -5.72 8.57 -3.84
N GLN A 93 -6.24 8.86 -5.03
CA GLN A 93 -7.10 10.02 -5.22
C GLN A 93 -8.38 9.89 -4.40
N GLN A 94 -9.02 8.72 -4.41
CA GLN A 94 -10.23 8.46 -3.64
C GLN A 94 -10.01 8.54 -2.13
N VAL A 95 -8.90 7.99 -1.61
CA VAL A 95 -8.56 8.09 -0.19
C VAL A 95 -8.28 9.53 0.19
N LYS A 96 -7.48 10.26 -0.61
CA LYS A 96 -7.14 11.66 -0.35
C LYS A 96 -8.38 12.55 -0.31
N THR A 97 -9.34 12.35 -1.21
CA THR A 97 -10.60 13.11 -1.24
C THR A 97 -11.65 12.60 -0.26
N ARG A 98 -11.35 11.55 0.53
CA ARG A 98 -12.29 10.88 1.44
C ARG A 98 -13.54 10.33 0.74
N GLN A 99 -13.39 9.93 -0.52
CA GLN A 99 -14.45 9.36 -1.35
C GLN A 99 -14.30 7.84 -1.52
N TYR A 100 -13.24 7.24 -0.98
CA TYR A 100 -13.05 5.80 -1.02
C TYR A 100 -14.15 5.09 -0.21
N VAL A 101 -14.87 4.17 -0.87
CA VAL A 101 -15.85 3.29 -0.25
C VAL A 101 -15.37 1.85 -0.43
N PRO A 102 -15.04 1.13 0.66
CA PRO A 102 -14.57 -0.25 0.55
C PRO A 102 -15.69 -1.17 0.06
N GLN A 103 -15.32 -2.17 -0.74
CA GLN A 103 -16.23 -3.24 -1.13
C GLN A 103 -16.50 -4.19 0.04
N PRO A 104 -17.67 -4.87 0.04
CA PRO A 104 -17.96 -5.89 1.05
C PRO A 104 -16.91 -7.02 1.01
N VAL A 105 -16.66 -7.63 2.16
CA VAL A 105 -15.75 -8.78 2.26
C VAL A 105 -16.38 -10.03 1.65
N ARG A 106 -15.55 -10.87 1.03
CA ARG A 106 -15.97 -12.21 0.58
C ARG A 106 -16.06 -13.14 1.79
N GLU A 107 -17.23 -13.71 2.03
CA GLU A 107 -17.39 -14.75 3.05
C GLU A 107 -16.60 -16.01 2.66
N HIS A 108 -15.86 -16.55 3.63
CA HIS A 108 -15.23 -17.86 3.54
C HIS A 108 -15.71 -18.70 4.71
N LYS A 109 -16.40 -19.81 4.42
CA LYS A 109 -16.74 -20.80 5.44
C LYS A 109 -15.44 -21.44 5.95
N ILE A 110 -15.30 -21.43 7.27
CA ILE A 110 -14.19 -22.07 8.01
C ILE A 110 -14.61 -23.49 8.37
#